data_AF-A0A7J8TKG3-F1
#
_entry.id   AF-A0A7J8TKG3-F1
#
_cell.length_a   1.000
_cell.length_b   1.000
_cell.length_c   1.000
_cell.angle_alpha   90.00
_cell.angle_beta   90.00
_cell.angle_gamma   90.00
#
_symmetry.space_group_name_H-M   'P 1'
#
loop_
_entity.id
_entity.type
_entity.pdbx_description
1 polymer ?
#
loop_
_entity_poly.entity_id
_entity_poly.type
_entity_poly.pdbx_seq_one_letter_code
_entity_poly.pdbx_strand_id
1 'polypeptide(L)'
;MTTLEYNEWWVRRINDNIPKISQENSQSIEEYLRVVPSELEIIRQDFERRNMDLEKKIEQMEKEKMNLRLDIDVQKLKTEKLRKGKNKAEEELNSLKTDYKKLRLSIRTAGLGKLQNNGVKKSEKKGTK
;
A
#
# COMPACT_ATOMS: atom_id res chain seq x y z
N MET A 1 21.89 18.43 48.07
CA MET A 1 21.79 17.62 49.30
C MET A 1 21.44 16.21 48.90
N THR A 2 22.47 15.37 48.73
CA THR A 2 22.32 13.94 48.49
C THR A 2 23.10 13.31 49.62
N THR A 3 22.34 12.77 50.57
CA THR A 3 22.72 12.51 51.96
C THR A 3 23.79 11.43 52.06
N LEU A 4 24.84 11.71 52.83
CA LEU A 4 25.88 10.74 53.25
C LEU A 4 25.26 9.43 53.77
N GLU A 5 24.07 9.51 54.37
CA GLU A 5 23.27 8.38 54.84
C GLU A 5 22.93 7.34 53.76
N TYR A 6 22.69 7.74 52.50
CA TYR A 6 22.38 6.78 51.43
C TYR A 6 23.61 5.92 51.08
N ASN A 7 24.80 6.53 51.06
CA ASN A 7 26.04 5.81 50.80
C ASN A 7 26.43 4.91 51.97
N GLU A 8 26.24 5.36 53.22
CA GLU A 8 26.48 4.53 54.40
C GLU A 8 25.51 3.34 54.49
N TRP A 9 24.24 3.55 54.13
CA TRP A 9 23.24 2.48 54.02
C TRP A 9 23.61 1.45 52.95
N TRP A 10 24.12 1.90 51.80
CA TRP A 10 24.56 1.02 50.71
C TRP A 10 25.80 0.20 51.09
N VAL A 11 26.80 0.82 51.71
CA VAL A 11 28.04 0.14 52.16
C VAL A 11 27.75 -0.92 53.23
N ARG A 12 26.82 -0.65 54.16
CA ARG A 12 26.41 -1.64 55.18
C ARG A 12 25.76 -2.90 54.57
N ARG A 13 24.93 -2.76 53.53
CA ARG A 13 24.15 -3.88 52.97
C ARG A 13 24.89 -4.73 51.93
N ILE A 14 26.06 -4.29 51.45
CA ILE A 14 26.87 -5.05 50.49
C ILE A 14 27.31 -6.42 51.04
N ASN A 15 27.56 -6.51 52.35
CA ASN A 15 28.06 -7.74 52.97
C ASN A 15 26.98 -8.58 53.67
N ASP A 16 25.80 -8.02 53.92
CA ASP A 16 24.73 -8.71 54.67
C ASP A 16 23.95 -9.73 53.83
N ASN A 17 24.09 -9.68 52.49
CA ASN A 17 23.41 -10.60 51.56
C ASN A 17 24.31 -11.72 51.02
N ILE A 18 25.57 -11.82 51.46
CA ILE A 18 26.42 -12.96 51.12
C ILE A 18 26.01 -14.10 52.06
N PRO A 19 25.32 -15.14 51.57
CA PRO A 19 25.02 -16.29 52.40
C PRO A 19 26.36 -16.84 52.87
N LYS A 20 26.54 -17.00 54.18
CA LYS A 20 27.69 -17.71 54.73
C LYS A 20 27.71 -19.08 54.07
N ILE A 21 28.60 -19.29 53.11
CA ILE A 21 28.75 -20.55 52.37
C ILE A 21 29.11 -21.59 53.41
N SER A 22 28.12 -22.38 53.85
CA SER A 22 28.35 -23.55 54.69
C SER A 22 29.21 -24.50 53.89
N GLN A 23 30.42 -24.74 54.38
CA GLN A 23 31.51 -25.49 53.77
C GLN A 23 31.21 -27.01 53.61
N GLU A 24 29.94 -27.41 53.58
CA GLU A 24 29.50 -28.81 53.56
C GLU A 24 28.93 -29.26 52.20
N ASN A 25 28.70 -28.34 51.25
CA ASN A 25 28.25 -28.69 49.91
C ASN A 25 29.32 -28.31 48.89
N SER A 26 30.32 -29.17 48.72
CA SER A 26 31.39 -29.07 47.73
C SER A 26 30.94 -29.32 46.28
N GLN A 27 29.67 -29.10 45.97
CA GLN A 27 29.25 -28.90 44.59
C GLN A 27 29.63 -27.46 44.23
N SER A 28 30.64 -27.33 43.38
CA SER A 28 31.08 -26.02 42.91
C SER A 28 29.88 -25.25 42.34
N ILE A 29 29.79 -23.95 42.60
CA ILE A 29 28.79 -23.06 41.97
C ILE A 29 28.75 -23.28 40.45
N GLU A 30 29.90 -23.60 39.86
CA GLU A 30 30.08 -23.97 38.47
C GLU A 30 29.31 -25.23 38.05
N GLU A 31 29.17 -26.23 38.92
CA GLU A 31 28.42 -27.49 38.71
C GLU A 31 26.90 -27.28 38.73
N TYR A 32 26.39 -26.36 39.56
CA TYR A 32 24.98 -25.91 39.55
C TYR A 32 24.62 -25.11 38.27
N LEU A 33 25.62 -24.45 37.68
CA LEU A 33 25.49 -23.62 36.47
C LEU A 33 25.77 -24.41 35.17
N ARG A 34 26.25 -25.66 35.25
CA ARG A 34 26.84 -26.38 34.10
C ARG A 34 25.88 -27.17 33.23
N VAL A 35 24.61 -27.32 33.61
CA VAL A 35 23.69 -28.25 32.92
C VAL A 35 22.42 -27.58 32.37
N VAL A 36 22.07 -26.38 32.84
CA VAL A 36 20.86 -25.65 32.38
C VAL A 36 21.23 -24.18 32.15
N PRO A 37 20.97 -23.62 30.96
CA PRO A 37 21.10 -22.19 30.74
C PRO A 37 20.27 -21.45 31.79
N SER A 38 20.86 -20.43 32.43
CA SER A 38 20.13 -19.66 33.44
C SER A 38 18.84 -19.08 32.84
N GLU A 39 17.81 -18.90 33.66
CA GLU A 39 16.53 -18.33 33.19
C GLU A 39 16.73 -17.02 32.43
N LEU A 40 17.71 -16.21 32.86
CA LEU A 40 18.10 -14.97 32.18
C LEU A 40 18.72 -15.20 30.80
N GLU A 41 19.55 -16.23 30.64
CA GLU A 41 20.15 -16.58 29.35
C GLU A 41 19.09 -17.06 28.35
N ILE A 42 18.10 -17.82 28.82
CA ILE A 42 16.94 -18.25 28.01
C ILE A 42 16.12 -17.02 27.58
N ILE A 43 15.79 -16.13 28.52
CA ILE A 43 15.02 -14.91 28.23
C ILE A 43 15.78 -14.01 27.23
N ARG A 44 17.10 -13.90 27.35
CA ARG A 44 17.94 -13.12 26.44
C ARG A 44 17.89 -13.68 25.01
N GLN A 45 18.06 -14.99 24.84
CA GLN A 45 18.00 -15.63 23.53
C GLN A 45 16.61 -15.52 22.89
N ASP A 46 15.55 -15.66 23.68
CA ASP A 46 14.17 -15.47 23.20
C ASP A 46 13.91 -14.01 22.77
N PHE A 47 14.46 -13.05 23.50
CA PHE A 47 14.37 -11.64 23.15
C PHE A 47 15.08 -11.35 21.82
N GLU A 48 16.32 -11.82 21.65
CA GLU A 48 17.07 -11.68 20.40
C GLU A 48 16.31 -12.29 19.21
N ARG A 49 15.74 -13.50 19.38
CA ARG A 49 14.94 -14.15 18.34
C ARG A 49 13.73 -13.33 17.94
N ARG A 50 12.95 -12.84 18.92
CA ARG A 50 11.78 -11.98 18.65
C ARG A 50 12.19 -10.68 17.97
N ASN A 51 13.34 -10.11 18.35
CA ASN A 51 13.83 -8.88 17.76
C ASN A 51 14.19 -9.07 16.28
N MET A 52 14.87 -10.17 15.94
CA MET A 52 15.14 -10.54 14.55
C MET A 52 13.87 -10.74 13.71
N ASP A 53 12.85 -11.40 14.28
CA ASP A 53 11.58 -11.61 13.59
C ASP A 53 10.85 -10.27 13.33
N LEU A 54 10.93 -9.34 14.29
CA LEU A 54 10.39 -7.99 14.13
C LEU A 54 11.15 -7.20 13.07
N GLU A 55 12.47 -7.26 13.04
CA GLU A 55 13.29 -6.59 12.02
C GLU A 55 12.95 -7.08 10.61
N LYS A 56 12.86 -8.40 10.40
CA LYS A 56 12.43 -8.99 9.12
C LYS A 56 11.04 -8.52 8.71
N LYS A 57 10.11 -8.45 9.66
CA LYS A 57 8.74 -7.97 9.40
C LYS A 57 8.73 -6.49 9.04
N ILE A 58 9.55 -5.66 9.70
CA ILE A 58 9.71 -4.24 9.37
C ILE A 58 10.24 -4.09 7.94
N GLU A 59 11.30 -4.81 7.59
CA GLU A 59 11.88 -4.77 6.24
C GLU A 59 10.85 -5.18 5.16
N GLN A 60 10.09 -6.24 5.41
CA GLN A 60 9.01 -6.66 4.51
C GLN A 60 7.95 -5.56 4.34
N MET A 61 7.49 -4.96 5.45
CA MET A 61 6.49 -3.88 5.40
C MET A 61 7.01 -2.64 4.68
N GLU A 62 8.29 -2.29 4.84
CA GLU A 62 8.90 -1.17 4.11
C GLU A 62 8.95 -1.41 2.61
N LYS A 63 9.29 -2.63 2.20
CA LYS A 63 9.26 -3.05 0.79
C LYS A 63 7.86 -3.02 0.21
N GLU A 64 6.87 -3.56 0.92
CA GLU A 64 5.46 -3.53 0.51
C GLU A 64 4.95 -2.09 0.39
N LYS A 65 5.28 -1.22 1.35
CA LYS A 65 4.94 0.21 1.32
C LYS A 65 5.54 0.92 0.10
N MET A 66 6.78 0.62 -0.27
CA MET A 66 7.41 1.17 -1.48
C MET A 66 6.67 0.72 -2.74
N ASN A 67 6.37 -0.57 -2.87
CA ASN A 67 5.63 -1.12 -4.01
C ASN A 67 4.26 -0.45 -4.17
N LEU A 68 3.50 -0.33 -3.08
CA LEU A 68 2.20 0.32 -3.09
C LEU A 68 2.28 1.79 -3.54
N ARG A 69 3.33 2.52 -3.15
CA ARG A 69 3.56 3.89 -3.62
C ARG A 69 3.75 3.94 -5.14
N LEU A 70 4.56 3.03 -5.69
CA LEU A 70 4.76 2.93 -7.13
C LEU A 70 3.46 2.59 -7.86
N ASP A 71 2.67 1.66 -7.35
CA ASP A 71 1.37 1.29 -7.93
C ASP A 71 0.40 2.47 -7.95
N ILE A 72 0.35 3.26 -6.87
CA ILE A 72 -0.46 4.47 -6.81
C ILE A 72 -0.04 5.44 -7.92
N ASP A 73 1.25 5.67 -8.12
CA ASP A 73 1.73 6.60 -9.14
C ASP A 73 1.51 6.08 -10.56
N VAL A 74 1.64 4.77 -10.80
CA VAL A 74 1.27 4.13 -12.06
C VAL A 74 -0.23 4.30 -12.34
N GLN A 75 -1.09 4.09 -11.34
CA GLN A 75 -2.53 4.27 -11.49
C GLN A 75 -2.90 5.73 -11.79
N LYS A 76 -2.30 6.70 -11.08
CA LYS A 76 -2.47 8.13 -11.38
C LYS A 76 -2.07 8.48 -12.81
N LEU A 77 -0.94 7.93 -13.30
CA LEU A 77 -0.50 8.19 -14.66
C LEU A 77 -1.47 7.60 -15.70
N LYS A 78 -1.98 6.39 -15.46
CA LYS A 78 -2.98 5.75 -16.32
C LYS A 78 -4.28 6.55 -16.37
N THR A 79 -4.81 6.97 -15.22
CA THR A 79 -6.06 7.74 -15.17
C THR A 79 -5.91 9.10 -15.86
N GLU A 80 -4.76 9.76 -15.73
CA GLU A 80 -4.51 11.03 -16.41
C GLU A 80 -4.45 10.89 -17.94
N LYS A 81 -3.79 9.84 -18.45
CA LYS A 81 -3.77 9.54 -19.89
C LYS A 81 -5.18 9.25 -20.43
N LEU A 82 -5.97 8.47 -19.70
CA LEU A 82 -7.36 8.18 -20.06
C LEU A 82 -8.22 9.44 -20.08
N ARG A 83 -8.06 10.35 -19.10
CA ARG A 83 -8.78 11.62 -19.05
C ARG A 83 -8.49 12.49 -20.27
N LYS A 84 -7.22 12.61 -20.66
CA LYS A 84 -6.82 13.35 -21.87
C LYS A 84 -7.41 12.76 -23.15
N GLY A 85 -7.36 11.42 -23.29
CA GLY A 85 -7.96 10.72 -24.42
C GLY A 85 -9.48 10.94 -24.51
N LYS A 86 -10.18 10.86 -23.37
CA LYS A 86 -11.63 11.11 -23.29
C LYS A 86 -11.98 12.54 -23.73
N ASN A 87 -11.27 13.53 -23.21
CA ASN A 87 -11.54 14.94 -23.55
C ASN A 87 -11.37 15.20 -25.05
N LYS A 88 -10.32 14.65 -25.66
CA LYS A 88 -10.10 14.77 -27.12
C LYS A 88 -11.22 14.12 -27.92
N ALA A 89 -11.63 12.90 -27.55
CA ALA A 89 -12.73 12.22 -28.22
C ALA A 89 -14.07 12.98 -28.08
N GLU A 90 -14.29 13.63 -26.94
CA GLU A 90 -15.47 14.46 -26.69
C GLU A 90 -15.47 15.74 -27.54
N GLU A 91 -14.32 16.39 -27.68
CA GLU A 91 -14.15 17.53 -28.61
C GLU A 91 -14.41 17.12 -30.06
N GLU A 92 -13.84 16.01 -30.52
CA GLU A 92 -14.06 15.47 -31.88
C GLU A 92 -15.54 15.14 -32.12
N LEU A 93 -16.21 14.51 -31.16
CA LEU A 93 -17.64 14.21 -31.22
C LEU A 93 -18.48 15.49 -31.31
N ASN A 94 -18.14 16.52 -30.52
CA ASN A 94 -18.82 17.80 -30.55
C ASN A 94 -18.66 18.49 -31.91
N SER A 95 -17.46 18.48 -32.49
CA SER A 95 -17.21 18.99 -33.84
C SER A 95 -18.06 18.25 -34.87
N LEU A 96 -18.01 16.92 -34.88
CA LEU A 96 -18.77 16.08 -35.80
C LEU A 96 -20.28 16.33 -35.69
N LYS A 97 -20.79 16.49 -34.47
CA LYS A 97 -22.19 16.83 -34.21
C LYS A 97 -22.58 18.19 -34.80
N THR A 98 -21.68 19.18 -34.76
CA THR A 98 -21.93 20.48 -35.40
C THR A 98 -21.92 20.38 -36.93
N ASP A 99 -20.98 19.66 -37.51
CA ASP A 99 -20.86 19.51 -38.97
C ASP A 99 -22.03 18.72 -39.54
N TYR A 100 -22.47 17.66 -38.86
CA TYR A 100 -23.67 16.93 -39.23
C TYR A 100 -24.92 17.82 -39.21
N LYS A 101 -25.08 18.67 -38.18
CA LYS A 101 -26.20 19.64 -38.13
C LYS A 101 -26.16 20.59 -39.33
N LYS A 102 -24.99 21.13 -39.67
CA LYS A 102 -24.82 22.01 -40.84
C LYS A 102 -25.16 21.28 -42.14
N LEU A 103 -24.62 20.07 -42.34
CA LEU A 103 -24.90 19.25 -43.53
C LEU A 103 -26.39 18.98 -43.69
N ARG A 104 -27.07 18.59 -42.60
CA ARG A 104 -28.52 18.35 -42.61
C ARG A 104 -29.30 19.61 -43.00
N LEU A 105 -28.89 20.79 -42.51
CA LEU A 105 -29.51 22.06 -42.91
C LEU A 105 -29.26 22.34 -44.39
N SER A 106 -28.04 22.16 -44.90
CA SER A 106 -27.71 22.35 -46.31
C SER A 106 -28.54 21.45 -47.24
N ILE A 107 -28.72 20.17 -46.91
CA ILE A 107 -29.56 19.22 -47.67
C ILE A 107 -31.03 19.68 -47.71
N ARG A 108 -31.54 20.24 -46.60
CA ARG A 108 -32.90 20.78 -46.53
C ARG A 108 -33.06 22.02 -47.40
N THR A 109 -32.09 22.94 -47.36
CA THR A 109 -32.10 24.19 -48.14
C THR A 109 -31.95 23.94 -49.64
N ALA A 110 -31.09 22.99 -50.04
CA ALA A 110 -30.89 22.63 -51.45
C ALA A 110 -32.08 21.87 -52.08
N GLY A 111 -33.19 21.67 -51.36
CA GLY A 111 -34.40 21.01 -51.88
C GLY A 111 -34.27 19.48 -52.08
N LEU A 112 -33.08 18.90 -51.89
CA LEU A 112 -32.81 17.47 -52.06
C LEU A 112 -33.59 16.57 -51.10
N GLY A 113 -33.98 17.06 -49.93
CA GLY A 113 -34.83 16.30 -48.99
C GLY A 113 -36.19 15.88 -49.56
N LYS A 114 -36.70 16.57 -50.59
CA LYS A 114 -37.94 16.19 -51.29
C LYS A 114 -37.71 15.14 -52.38
N LEU A 115 -36.50 15.02 -52.95
CA LEU A 115 -36.18 14.05 -54.00
C LEU A 115 -36.02 12.62 -53.44
N GLN A 116 -35.52 12.47 -52.21
CA GLN A 116 -35.32 11.16 -51.58
C GLN A 116 -36.64 10.43 -51.26
N ASN A 117 -37.68 11.16 -50.82
CA ASN A 117 -39.03 10.60 -50.63
C ASN A 117 -39.79 10.35 -51.95
N ASN A 118 -39.44 11.07 -53.02
CA ASN A 118 -40.11 10.95 -54.31
C ASN A 118 -39.51 9.84 -55.20
N GLY A 119 -38.26 9.43 -54.96
CA GLY A 119 -37.63 8.29 -55.65
C GLY A 119 -38.32 6.96 -55.33
N VAL A 120 -38.70 6.73 -54.07
CA VAL A 120 -39.42 5.52 -53.63
C VAL A 120 -40.83 5.44 -54.25
N LYS A 121 -41.53 6.58 -54.40
CA LYS A 121 -42.88 6.60 -55.00
C LYS A 121 -42.89 6.48 -56.53
N LYS A 122 -41.77 6.76 -57.22
CA LYS A 122 -41.70 6.71 -58.70
C LYS A 122 -41.39 5.30 -59.23
N SER A 123 -40.74 4.43 -58.44
CA SER A 123 -40.54 3.01 -58.79
C SER A 123 -41.80 2.16 -58.59
N GLU A 124 -42.73 2.59 -57.73
CA GLU A 124 -43.98 1.86 -57.46
C GLU A 124 -45.08 2.11 -58.51
N LYS A 125 -44.98 3.20 -59.28
CA LYS A 125 -45.94 3.54 -60.36
C LYS A 125 -45.52 3.10 -61.77
N LYS A 126 -44.33 2.50 -61.94
CA LYS A 126 -43.86 1.99 -63.25
C LYS A 126 -44.03 0.47 -63.41
N GLY A 127 -44.69 -0.20 -62.45
CA GLY A 127 -44.92 -1.64 -62.43
C GLY A 127 -46.36 -2.09 -62.67
N THR A 128 -47.25 -1.22 -63.15
CA THR A 128 -48.65 -1.58 -63.44
C THR A 128 -49.10 -0.97 -64.75
N LYS A 129 -49.03 -1.80 -65.79
CA LYS A 129 -49.73 -1.81 -67.08
C LYS A 129 -49.70 -0.55 -67.94
#